data_AF-A0A523AUW8-F1
#
_entry.id   AF-A0A523AUW8-F1
#
_cell.length_a   1.000
_cell.length_b   1.000
_cell.length_c   1.000
_cell.angle_alpha   90.00
_cell.angle_beta   90.00
_cell.angle_gamma   90.00
#
_symmetry.space_group_name_H-M   'P 1'
#
loop_
_entity.id
_entity.type
_entity.pdbx_description
1 polymer ?
#
loop_
_entity_poly.entity_id
_entity_poly.type
_entity_poly.pdbx_seq_one_letter_code
_entity_poly.pdbx_strand_id
1 'polypeptide(L)'
;MEKLIITVAPTGGEYVSRMQTPYVPCTVEEIVEEVVRCRKAGASVVHLHAKDPETGLPHPDPNSIFPEYIRRIRESEASDIIINLTTGGGRPLPGPLAEMLGRKVEMTQEEYRRTLDKVMEERMTFGQEMSSLNMGSINLWEDMGIPSLREEIFENPVARIERWAEYMYKNGVKPELEIYDTGQINTAKVLVREGKLKEPLHVQFVMMGGLSCMSPTPETLLYCVKTIPESWTWSVCAPGRYEMPMAALAIILGGHVRVGMEDNIYLERGVLAKSNAELVEKVVRLAKELGREVASPDEARRILGLRPRA
;
A
#
# COMPACT_ATOMS: atom_id res chain seq x y z
N MET A 1 9.85 20.74 9.24
CA MET A 1 9.24 19.51 8.70
C MET A 1 10.20 18.37 8.91
N GLU A 2 9.70 17.20 9.25
CA GLU A 2 10.52 15.98 9.29
C GLU A 2 10.99 15.60 7.87
N LYS A 3 12.03 14.77 7.81
CA LYS A 3 12.52 14.21 6.55
C LYS A 3 11.41 13.42 5.85
N LEU A 4 11.44 13.42 4.52
CA LEU A 4 10.43 12.78 3.70
C LEU A 4 10.62 11.26 3.71
N ILE A 5 9.64 10.53 4.22
CA ILE A 5 9.49 9.10 3.97
C ILE A 5 8.97 8.91 2.55
N ILE A 6 9.64 8.05 1.79
CA ILE A 6 9.15 7.56 0.49
C ILE A 6 8.84 6.08 0.63
N THR A 7 7.56 5.73 0.47
CA THR A 7 7.10 4.35 0.37
C THR A 7 7.06 3.94 -1.10
N VAL A 8 7.65 2.80 -1.43
CA VAL A 8 7.53 2.20 -2.77
C VAL A 8 6.57 1.01 -2.75
N ALA A 9 5.59 1.00 -3.66
CA ALA A 9 4.66 -0.10 -3.88
C ALA A 9 4.96 -0.74 -5.26
N PRO A 10 5.83 -1.77 -5.33
CA PRO A 10 6.54 -2.08 -6.57
C PRO A 10 5.74 -2.88 -7.60
N THR A 11 4.61 -3.50 -7.23
CA THR A 11 3.90 -4.47 -8.10
C THR A 11 2.38 -4.38 -8.09
N GLY A 12 1.76 -4.19 -6.92
CA GLY A 12 0.31 -4.12 -6.80
C GLY A 12 -0.44 -5.42 -6.60
N GLY A 13 -1.64 -5.29 -6.04
CA GLY A 13 -2.45 -6.41 -5.57
C GLY A 13 -3.61 -6.82 -6.44
N GLU A 14 -3.96 -6.06 -7.48
CA GLU A 14 -5.21 -6.26 -8.23
C GLU A 14 -5.08 -5.87 -9.70
N TYR A 15 -4.88 -4.57 -9.98
CA TYR A 15 -5.14 -4.05 -11.31
C TYR A 15 -3.94 -4.03 -12.26
N VAL A 16 -2.72 -3.89 -11.72
CA VAL A 16 -1.51 -3.76 -12.53
C VAL A 16 -0.94 -5.14 -12.84
N SER A 17 -0.68 -5.45 -14.11
CA SER A 17 -0.13 -6.73 -14.55
C SER A 17 0.76 -6.57 -15.78
N ARG A 18 1.42 -7.65 -16.19
CA ARG A 18 2.24 -7.70 -17.41
C ARG A 18 1.47 -7.41 -18.70
N MET A 19 0.13 -7.45 -18.66
CA MET A 19 -0.71 -7.04 -19.77
C MET A 19 -0.66 -5.53 -20.04
N GLN A 20 -0.39 -4.71 -19.02
CA GLN A 20 -0.33 -3.24 -19.16
C GLN A 20 1.10 -2.73 -19.33
N THR A 21 2.09 -3.39 -18.71
CA THR A 21 3.49 -2.99 -18.79
C THR A 21 4.42 -4.20 -18.67
N PRO A 22 5.49 -4.31 -19.48
CA PRO A 22 6.46 -5.40 -19.33
C PRO A 22 7.38 -5.22 -18.12
N TYR A 23 7.34 -4.07 -17.45
CA TYR A 23 8.29 -3.71 -16.40
C TYR A 23 7.81 -4.02 -14.97
N VAL A 24 6.56 -4.46 -14.80
CA VAL A 24 6.04 -4.78 -13.46
C VAL A 24 6.69 -6.07 -12.94
N PRO A 25 7.36 -6.04 -11.77
CA PRO A 25 8.00 -7.21 -11.20
C PRO A 25 6.95 -8.19 -10.67
N CYS A 26 7.09 -9.48 -10.97
CA CYS A 26 6.10 -10.50 -10.61
C CYS A 26 6.72 -11.69 -9.87
N THR A 27 7.97 -12.03 -10.15
CA THR A 27 8.70 -13.10 -9.46
C THR A 27 9.33 -12.61 -8.16
N VAL A 28 9.68 -13.54 -7.26
CA VAL A 28 10.48 -13.24 -6.06
C VAL A 28 11.75 -12.49 -6.41
N GLU A 29 12.49 -12.96 -7.43
CA GLU A 29 13.76 -12.34 -7.85
C GLU A 29 13.56 -10.90 -8.30
N GLU A 30 12.64 -10.68 -9.25
CA GLU A 30 12.36 -9.34 -9.78
C GLU A 30 11.90 -8.39 -8.68
N ILE A 31 11.06 -8.85 -7.76
CA ILE A 31 10.56 -8.01 -6.66
C ILE A 31 11.71 -7.64 -5.70
N VAL A 32 12.56 -8.60 -5.31
CA VAL A 32 13.70 -8.33 -4.42
C VAL A 32 14.70 -7.38 -5.09
N GLU A 33 15.06 -7.63 -6.35
CA GLU A 33 15.94 -6.74 -7.12
C GLU A 33 15.34 -5.33 -7.22
N GLU A 34 14.03 -5.23 -7.44
CA GLU A 34 13.35 -3.95 -7.51
C GLU A 34 13.37 -3.19 -6.20
N VAL A 35 13.15 -3.88 -5.07
CA VAL A 35 13.27 -3.30 -3.74
C VAL A 35 14.69 -2.77 -3.50
N VAL A 36 15.72 -3.50 -3.92
CA VAL A 36 17.12 -3.04 -3.84
C VAL A 36 17.34 -1.78 -4.66
N ARG A 37 16.85 -1.73 -5.91
CA ARG A 37 16.94 -0.53 -6.76
C ARG A 37 16.24 0.67 -6.13
N CYS A 38 15.03 0.48 -5.61
CA CYS A 38 14.26 1.54 -4.98
C CYS A 38 14.90 2.03 -3.68
N ARG A 39 15.45 1.12 -2.88
CA ARG A 39 16.19 1.47 -1.66
C ARG A 39 17.41 2.35 -1.98
N LYS A 40 18.18 1.98 -3.02
CA LYS A 40 19.31 2.79 -3.51
C LYS A 40 18.87 4.16 -4.02
N ALA A 41 17.72 4.22 -4.69
CA ALA A 41 17.13 5.45 -5.19
C ALA A 41 16.64 6.40 -4.09
N GLY A 42 16.30 5.89 -2.90
CA GLY A 42 15.91 6.69 -1.74
C GLY A 42 14.65 6.24 -1.01
N ALA A 43 14.04 5.10 -1.37
CA ALA A 43 12.88 4.57 -0.66
C ALA A 43 13.23 4.17 0.78
N SER A 44 12.39 4.56 1.74
CA SER A 44 12.55 4.24 3.17
C SER A 44 11.70 3.03 3.59
N VAL A 45 10.57 2.84 2.91
CA VAL A 45 9.58 1.78 3.15
C VAL A 45 9.26 1.09 1.83
N VAL A 46 9.05 -0.23 1.85
CA VAL A 46 8.45 -0.98 0.75
C VAL A 46 7.09 -1.53 1.20
N HIS A 47 6.06 -1.30 0.39
CA HIS A 47 4.73 -1.92 0.52
C HIS A 47 4.62 -3.09 -0.45
N LEU A 48 4.44 -4.31 0.07
CA LEU A 48 4.54 -5.53 -0.73
C LEU A 48 3.19 -6.21 -0.94
N HIS A 49 2.98 -6.60 -2.19
CA HIS A 49 1.99 -7.54 -2.66
C HIS A 49 2.66 -8.76 -3.30
N ALA A 50 1.90 -9.84 -3.37
CA ALA A 50 2.30 -11.09 -4.01
C ALA A 50 1.67 -11.21 -5.40
N LYS A 51 2.46 -11.64 -6.38
CA LYS A 51 2.01 -11.90 -7.75
C LYS A 51 2.25 -13.35 -8.14
N ASP A 52 1.33 -13.88 -8.94
CA ASP A 52 1.55 -15.11 -9.70
C ASP A 52 2.63 -14.82 -10.76
N PRO A 53 3.78 -15.54 -10.75
CA PRO A 53 4.91 -15.22 -11.60
C PRO A 53 4.66 -15.49 -13.09
N GLU A 54 3.73 -16.38 -13.41
CA GLU A 54 3.38 -16.75 -14.79
C GLU A 54 2.46 -15.71 -15.41
N THR A 55 1.46 -15.25 -14.65
CA THR A 55 0.40 -14.39 -15.17
C THR A 55 0.53 -12.91 -14.81
N GLY A 56 1.30 -12.58 -13.77
CA GLY A 56 1.37 -11.23 -13.21
C GLY A 56 0.07 -10.76 -12.55
N LEU A 57 -0.87 -11.67 -12.31
CA LEU A 57 -2.08 -11.45 -11.54
C LEU A 57 -1.78 -11.62 -10.03
N PRO A 58 -2.71 -11.25 -9.13
CA PRO A 58 -2.50 -11.42 -7.69
C PRO A 58 -2.23 -12.88 -7.34
N HIS A 59 -1.26 -13.14 -6.47
CA HIS A 59 -0.97 -14.52 -6.04
C HIS A 59 -2.15 -15.07 -5.23
N PRO A 60 -2.61 -16.31 -5.48
CA PRO A 60 -3.78 -16.88 -4.80
C PRO A 60 -3.50 -17.21 -3.32
N ASP A 61 -2.25 -17.50 -2.97
CA ASP A 61 -1.81 -17.70 -1.58
C ASP A 61 -0.58 -16.82 -1.24
N PRO A 62 -0.76 -15.52 -0.96
CA PRO A 62 0.36 -14.63 -0.67
C PRO A 62 1.21 -15.06 0.54
N ASN A 63 0.60 -15.72 1.53
CA ASN A 63 1.29 -16.12 2.76
C ASN A 63 2.38 -17.17 2.49
N SER A 64 2.23 -17.98 1.44
CA SER A 64 3.27 -18.93 1.01
C SER A 64 4.58 -18.28 0.54
N ILE A 65 4.57 -17.00 0.12
CA ILE A 65 5.75 -16.35 -0.47
C ILE A 65 6.28 -15.15 0.32
N PHE A 66 5.46 -14.49 1.14
CA PHE A 66 5.92 -13.33 1.92
C PHE A 66 7.13 -13.62 2.84
N PRO A 67 7.22 -14.78 3.53
CA PRO A 67 8.41 -15.11 4.32
C PRO A 67 9.70 -15.13 3.47
N GLU A 68 9.60 -15.60 2.22
CA GLU A 68 10.73 -15.62 1.29
C GLU A 68 11.11 -14.21 0.83
N TYR A 69 10.12 -13.33 0.55
CA TYR A 69 10.40 -11.91 0.27
C TYR A 69 11.15 -11.25 1.42
N ILE A 70 10.66 -11.41 2.65
CA ILE A 70 11.29 -10.83 3.84
C ILE A 70 12.72 -11.35 3.97
N ARG A 71 12.92 -12.68 3.92
CA ARG A 71 14.24 -13.29 4.05
C ARG A 71 15.22 -12.73 3.00
N ARG A 72 14.83 -12.74 1.72
CA ARG A 72 15.67 -12.30 0.61
C ARG A 72 15.97 -10.79 0.65
N ILE A 73 15.00 -9.95 1.03
CA ILE A 73 15.24 -8.51 1.23
C ILE A 73 16.21 -8.28 2.39
N ARG A 74 16.06 -9.01 3.50
CA ARG A 74 16.96 -8.91 4.67
C ARG A 74 18.38 -9.39 4.39
N GLU A 75 18.55 -10.32 3.46
CA GLU A 75 19.87 -10.80 2.98
C GLU A 75 20.50 -9.88 1.92
N SER A 76 19.72 -8.95 1.34
CA SER A 76 20.17 -8.06 0.28
C SER A 76 20.77 -6.74 0.79
N GLU A 77 21.25 -5.91 -0.13
CA GLU A 77 21.69 -4.53 0.16
C GLU A 77 20.55 -3.61 0.66
N ALA A 78 19.29 -4.01 0.50
CA ALA A 78 18.13 -3.33 1.07
C ALA A 78 17.71 -3.86 2.44
N SER A 79 18.61 -4.55 3.16
CA SER A 79 18.29 -5.17 4.45
C SER A 79 17.72 -4.20 5.50
N ASP A 80 18.01 -2.90 5.37
CA ASP A 80 17.57 -1.84 6.26
C ASP A 80 16.20 -1.27 5.91
N ILE A 81 15.61 -1.54 4.73
CA ILE A 81 14.31 -0.97 4.34
C ILE A 81 13.20 -1.43 5.29
N ILE A 82 12.24 -0.56 5.60
CA ILE A 82 11.07 -0.96 6.39
C ILE A 82 10.16 -1.80 5.49
N ILE A 83 9.77 -2.99 5.96
CA ILE A 83 8.86 -3.86 5.21
C ILE A 83 7.44 -3.66 5.71
N ASN A 84 6.56 -3.26 4.79
CA ASN A 84 5.13 -3.13 4.96
C ASN A 84 4.42 -4.20 4.11
N LEU A 85 3.74 -5.16 4.74
CA LEU A 85 2.96 -6.17 4.00
C LEU A 85 1.49 -5.76 3.90
N THR A 86 0.92 -5.89 2.72
CA THR A 86 -0.51 -5.68 2.49
C THR A 86 -1.39 -6.57 3.38
N THR A 87 -2.58 -6.10 3.76
CA THR A 87 -3.70 -6.95 4.22
C THR A 87 -4.86 -7.01 3.24
N GLY A 88 -4.82 -6.22 2.16
CA GLY A 88 -5.87 -6.20 1.13
C GLY A 88 -5.63 -7.17 -0.03
N GLY A 89 -4.37 -7.46 -0.36
CA GLY A 89 -4.03 -8.32 -1.50
C GLY A 89 -4.36 -9.80 -1.35
N GLY A 90 -4.47 -10.51 -2.48
CA GLY A 90 -4.74 -11.95 -2.53
C GLY A 90 -6.22 -12.32 -2.56
N ARG A 91 -7.10 -11.37 -2.86
CA ARG A 91 -8.53 -11.63 -3.02
C ARG A 91 -8.78 -12.49 -4.26
N PRO A 92 -9.65 -13.51 -4.19
CA PRO A 92 -10.13 -14.19 -5.38
C PRO A 92 -10.72 -13.18 -6.34
N LEU A 93 -10.41 -13.33 -7.62
CA LEU A 93 -11.08 -12.56 -8.67
C LEU A 93 -12.59 -12.83 -8.58
N PRO A 94 -13.45 -11.78 -8.71
CA PRO A 94 -14.87 -11.98 -8.92
C PRO A 94 -15.12 -13.01 -10.02
N GLY A 95 -16.08 -13.93 -9.83
CA GLY A 95 -16.34 -15.04 -10.75
C GLY A 95 -16.42 -14.63 -12.23
N PRO A 96 -17.21 -13.60 -12.59
CA PRO A 96 -17.29 -13.13 -13.97
C PRO A 96 -15.98 -12.55 -14.51
N LEU A 97 -15.17 -11.89 -13.66
CA LEU A 97 -13.85 -11.40 -14.05
C LEU A 97 -12.87 -12.57 -14.24
N ALA A 98 -12.91 -13.58 -13.37
CA ALA A 98 -12.13 -14.79 -13.51
C ALA A 98 -12.47 -15.53 -14.81
N GLU A 99 -13.75 -15.66 -15.15
CA GLU A 99 -14.23 -16.27 -16.39
C GLU A 99 -13.74 -15.50 -17.62
N MET A 100 -13.87 -14.16 -17.61
CA MET A 100 -13.37 -13.31 -18.70
C MET A 100 -11.87 -13.44 -18.91
N LEU A 101 -11.11 -13.67 -17.84
CA LEU A 101 -9.66 -13.91 -17.88
C LEU A 101 -9.30 -15.38 -18.12
N GLY A 102 -10.27 -16.27 -18.32
CA GLY A 102 -10.05 -17.71 -18.57
C GLY A 102 -9.46 -18.46 -17.37
N ARG A 103 -9.71 -17.99 -16.14
CA ARG A 103 -9.14 -18.54 -14.91
C ARG A 103 -10.18 -19.33 -14.14
N LYS A 104 -9.73 -20.43 -13.54
CA LYS A 104 -10.54 -21.23 -12.62
C LYS A 104 -10.54 -20.54 -11.25
N VAL A 105 -11.72 -20.30 -10.70
CA VAL A 105 -11.86 -19.86 -9.31
C VAL A 105 -11.61 -21.07 -8.41
N GLU A 106 -10.45 -21.10 -7.74
CA GLU A 106 -10.07 -22.21 -6.85
C GLU A 106 -10.78 -22.13 -5.49
N MET A 107 -11.18 -20.94 -5.07
CA MET A 107 -11.84 -20.66 -3.81
C MET A 107 -12.93 -19.62 -4.00
N THR A 108 -14.13 -19.89 -3.50
CA THR A 108 -15.24 -18.94 -3.53
C THR A 108 -14.98 -17.74 -2.62
N GLN A 109 -15.66 -16.61 -2.87
CA GLN A 109 -15.57 -15.45 -1.97
C GLN A 109 -16.03 -15.77 -0.54
N GLU A 110 -17.00 -16.67 -0.37
CA GLU A 110 -17.46 -17.07 0.96
C GLU A 110 -16.41 -17.90 1.71
N GLU A 111 -15.76 -18.87 1.04
CA GLU A 111 -14.67 -19.65 1.61
C GLU A 111 -13.49 -18.75 1.97
N TYR A 112 -13.13 -17.81 1.09
CA TYR A 112 -12.10 -16.81 1.37
C TYR A 112 -12.42 -16.01 2.62
N ARG A 113 -13.66 -15.49 2.73
CA ARG A 113 -14.10 -14.73 3.92
C ARG A 113 -13.99 -15.52 5.21
N ARG A 114 -14.21 -16.84 5.17
CA ARG A 114 -14.13 -17.72 6.36
C ARG A 114 -12.68 -18.00 6.78
N THR A 115 -11.74 -18.00 5.85
CA THR A 115 -10.32 -18.29 6.12
C THR A 115 -9.50 -17.02 6.36
N LEU A 116 -9.99 -15.86 5.89
CA LEU A 116 -9.25 -14.60 5.84
C LEU A 116 -8.67 -14.17 7.18
N ASP A 117 -9.44 -14.26 8.27
CA ASP A 117 -8.94 -13.84 9.60
C ASP A 117 -7.73 -14.68 10.04
N LYS A 118 -7.75 -15.99 9.78
CA LYS A 118 -6.62 -16.89 10.10
C LYS A 118 -5.39 -16.56 9.23
N VAL A 119 -5.60 -16.29 7.95
CA VAL A 119 -4.54 -15.88 7.02
C VAL A 119 -3.90 -14.57 7.50
N MET A 120 -4.69 -13.61 7.96
CA MET A 120 -4.16 -12.34 8.45
C MET A 120 -3.47 -12.48 9.82
N GLU A 121 -3.98 -13.30 10.72
CA GLU A 121 -3.30 -13.59 12.00
C GLU A 121 -1.91 -14.21 11.76
N GLU A 122 -1.83 -15.21 10.88
CA GLU A 122 -0.56 -15.83 10.47
C GLU A 122 0.39 -14.80 9.85
N ARG A 123 -0.10 -13.96 8.93
CA ARG A 123 0.71 -12.97 8.24
C ARG A 123 1.41 -12.01 9.20
N MET A 124 0.81 -11.70 10.35
CA MET A 124 1.42 -10.83 11.35
C MET A 124 2.65 -11.43 12.03
N THR A 125 2.94 -12.72 11.82
CA THR A 125 4.06 -13.43 12.43
C THR A 125 5.34 -13.48 11.57
N PHE A 126 5.30 -12.98 10.33
CA PHE A 126 6.40 -13.16 9.36
C PHE A 126 7.61 -12.25 9.58
N GLY A 127 7.54 -11.29 10.51
CA GLY A 127 8.66 -10.43 10.88
C GLY A 127 8.77 -9.11 10.12
N GLN A 128 7.70 -8.71 9.42
CA GLN A 128 7.54 -7.35 8.91
C GLN A 128 7.35 -6.34 10.04
N GLU A 129 7.68 -5.08 9.78
CA GLU A 129 7.53 -4.01 10.78
C GLU A 129 6.19 -3.31 10.68
N MET A 130 5.61 -3.30 9.47
CA MET A 130 4.34 -2.66 9.17
C MET A 130 3.44 -3.58 8.38
N SER A 131 2.14 -3.32 8.49
CA SER A 131 1.16 -3.88 7.56
C SER A 131 0.06 -2.85 7.29
N SER A 132 -0.43 -2.82 6.05
CA SER A 132 -1.55 -1.95 5.70
C SER A 132 -2.84 -2.42 6.39
N LEU A 133 -3.70 -1.49 6.79
CA LEU A 133 -4.98 -1.76 7.46
C LEU A 133 -6.05 -0.86 6.85
N ASN A 134 -6.94 -1.47 6.06
CA ASN A 134 -8.01 -0.76 5.37
C ASN A 134 -9.10 -0.31 6.35
N MET A 135 -9.33 1.00 6.43
CA MET A 135 -10.14 1.60 7.50
C MET A 135 -11.65 1.68 7.21
N GLY A 136 -12.13 1.01 6.17
CA GLY A 136 -13.55 0.87 5.91
C GLY A 136 -13.88 0.16 4.60
N SER A 137 -15.16 -0.14 4.42
CA SER A 137 -15.66 -0.74 3.19
C SER A 137 -15.87 0.32 2.09
N ILE A 138 -15.58 -0.04 0.84
CA ILE A 138 -15.85 0.77 -0.35
C ILE A 138 -16.48 -0.08 -1.46
N ASN A 139 -17.22 0.56 -2.38
CA ASN A 139 -17.75 -0.12 -3.55
C ASN A 139 -16.67 -0.24 -4.61
N LEU A 140 -16.45 -1.43 -5.16
CA LEU A 140 -15.47 -1.63 -6.24
C LEU A 140 -16.08 -1.39 -7.62
N TRP A 141 -16.77 -0.26 -7.78
CA TRP A 141 -17.41 0.10 -9.04
C TRP A 141 -16.66 1.19 -9.79
N GLU A 142 -16.22 0.82 -10.99
CA GLU A 142 -15.85 1.72 -12.08
C GLU A 142 -16.39 1.13 -13.37
N ASP A 143 -16.89 1.98 -14.28
CA ASP A 143 -17.47 1.50 -15.53
C ASP A 143 -16.37 1.05 -16.50
N MET A 144 -15.90 -0.18 -16.28
CA MET A 144 -14.93 -0.86 -17.13
C MET A 144 -15.58 -1.76 -18.19
N GLY A 145 -16.90 -1.61 -18.43
CA GLY A 145 -17.65 -2.49 -19.30
C GLY A 145 -17.87 -3.90 -18.74
N ILE A 146 -17.73 -4.08 -17.42
CA ILE A 146 -17.92 -5.35 -16.71
C ILE A 146 -19.09 -5.17 -15.72
N PRO A 147 -20.35 -5.45 -16.11
CA PRO A 147 -21.53 -5.14 -15.29
C PRO A 147 -21.52 -5.76 -13.89
N SER A 148 -20.91 -6.94 -13.72
CA SER A 148 -20.83 -7.63 -12.43
C SER A 148 -20.00 -6.89 -11.39
N LEU A 149 -19.09 -6.00 -11.78
CA LEU A 149 -18.32 -5.19 -10.81
C LEU A 149 -19.22 -4.26 -9.99
N ARG A 150 -20.46 -3.99 -10.44
CA ARG A 150 -21.44 -3.18 -9.67
C ARG A 150 -21.84 -3.80 -8.34
N GLU A 151 -21.67 -5.10 -8.19
CA GLU A 151 -22.09 -5.85 -7.01
C GLU A 151 -20.93 -6.07 -6.02
N GLU A 152 -19.71 -5.67 -6.40
CA GLU A 152 -18.51 -5.96 -5.64
C GLU A 152 -18.22 -4.89 -4.57
N ILE A 153 -17.88 -5.35 -3.37
CA ILE A 153 -17.53 -4.51 -2.22
C ILE A 153 -16.15 -4.91 -1.72
N PHE A 154 -15.26 -3.94 -1.55
CA PHE A 154 -14.08 -4.17 -0.73
C PHE A 154 -14.48 -4.07 0.73
N GLU A 155 -14.88 -5.20 1.30
CA GLU A 155 -15.40 -5.25 2.66
C GLU A 155 -14.29 -5.08 3.69
N ASN A 156 -14.42 -4.10 4.59
CA ASN A 156 -13.62 -3.99 5.82
C ASN A 156 -14.52 -3.51 6.96
N PRO A 157 -15.37 -4.40 7.53
CA PRO A 157 -16.23 -4.03 8.65
C PRO A 157 -15.38 -3.67 9.88
N VAL A 158 -15.87 -2.77 10.74
CA VAL A 158 -15.14 -2.27 11.92
C VAL A 158 -14.64 -3.40 12.82
N ALA A 159 -15.46 -4.44 13.06
CA ALA A 159 -15.05 -5.60 13.85
C ALA A 159 -13.82 -6.33 13.27
N ARG A 160 -13.66 -6.36 11.95
CA ARG A 160 -12.47 -6.93 11.30
C ARG A 160 -11.25 -6.04 11.52
N ILE A 161 -11.43 -4.72 11.36
CA ILE A 161 -10.38 -3.71 11.59
C ILE A 161 -9.83 -3.84 13.02
N GLU A 162 -10.72 -3.95 14.01
CA GLU A 162 -10.33 -4.16 15.41
C GLU A 162 -9.51 -5.44 15.62
N ARG A 163 -10.01 -6.58 15.09
CA ARG A 163 -9.31 -7.88 15.22
C ARG A 163 -7.93 -7.84 14.58
N TRP A 164 -7.82 -7.26 13.39
CA TRP A 164 -6.54 -7.24 12.66
C TRP A 164 -5.55 -6.26 13.30
N ALA A 165 -6.02 -5.13 13.83
CA ALA A 165 -5.20 -4.24 14.64
C ALA A 165 -4.65 -4.97 15.89
N GLU A 166 -5.47 -5.81 16.54
CA GLU A 166 -5.02 -6.64 17.66
C GLU A 166 -3.91 -7.63 17.24
N TYR A 167 -4.07 -8.35 16.12
CA TYR A 167 -3.04 -9.24 15.58
C TYR A 167 -1.73 -8.50 15.29
N MET A 168 -1.83 -7.30 14.71
CA MET A 168 -0.68 -6.43 14.43
C MET A 168 0.05 -6.07 15.73
N TYR A 169 -0.65 -5.51 16.73
CA TYR A 169 -0.02 -5.10 17.98
C TYR A 169 0.57 -6.27 18.77
N LYS A 170 -0.09 -7.43 18.78
CA LYS A 170 0.40 -8.65 19.46
C LYS A 170 1.76 -9.09 18.91
N ASN A 171 2.02 -8.86 17.63
CA ASN A 171 3.27 -9.22 16.97
C ASN A 171 4.24 -8.02 16.79
N GLY A 172 3.89 -6.85 17.33
CA GLY A 172 4.71 -5.65 17.20
C GLY A 172 4.79 -5.11 15.77
N VAL A 173 3.76 -5.36 14.96
CA VAL A 173 3.55 -4.80 13.62
C VAL A 173 2.76 -3.51 13.77
N LYS A 174 3.21 -2.42 13.14
CA LYS A 174 2.48 -1.14 13.14
C LYS A 174 1.47 -1.10 11.99
N PRO A 175 0.20 -0.72 12.23
CA PRO A 175 -0.75 -0.50 11.15
C PRO A 175 -0.41 0.77 10.36
N GLU A 176 -0.35 0.67 9.04
CA GLU A 176 -0.53 1.80 8.11
C GLU A 176 -2.03 1.90 7.78
N LEU A 177 -2.68 2.99 8.19
CA LEU A 177 -4.13 3.13 8.07
C LEU A 177 -4.47 3.61 6.65
N GLU A 178 -4.93 2.69 5.81
CA GLU A 178 -5.37 2.99 4.45
C GLU A 178 -6.76 3.61 4.51
N ILE A 179 -6.84 4.91 4.22
CA ILE A 179 -8.04 5.73 4.26
C ILE A 179 -8.43 6.09 2.83
N TYR A 180 -9.58 5.60 2.39
CA TYR A 180 -10.15 5.81 1.05
C TYR A 180 -11.16 6.96 1.03
N ASP A 181 -11.76 7.28 2.17
CA ASP A 181 -12.68 8.41 2.32
C ASP A 181 -12.66 8.96 3.75
N THR A 182 -13.05 10.22 3.89
CA THR A 182 -13.06 11.05 5.10
C THR A 182 -13.84 10.43 6.26
N GLY A 183 -14.89 9.66 5.99
CA GLY A 183 -15.62 8.92 7.02
C GLY A 183 -14.73 7.93 7.79
N GLN A 184 -13.74 7.34 7.11
CA GLN A 184 -12.82 6.37 7.70
C GLN A 184 -11.82 7.02 8.67
N ILE A 185 -11.54 8.34 8.51
CA ILE A 185 -10.81 9.14 9.51
C ILE A 185 -11.59 9.18 10.83
N ASN A 186 -12.91 9.35 10.76
CA ASN A 186 -13.75 9.36 11.96
C ASN A 186 -13.79 7.98 12.63
N THR A 187 -13.85 6.89 11.84
CA THR A 187 -13.69 5.52 12.34
C THR A 187 -12.38 5.35 13.09
N ALA A 188 -11.24 5.78 12.53
CA ALA A 188 -9.94 5.71 13.19
C ALA A 188 -9.95 6.45 14.55
N LYS A 189 -10.52 7.66 14.61
CA LYS A 189 -10.64 8.43 15.86
C LYS A 189 -11.52 7.75 16.91
N VAL A 190 -12.60 7.10 16.50
CA VAL A 190 -13.45 6.31 17.40
C VAL A 190 -12.63 5.16 18.00
N LEU A 191 -11.95 4.40 17.16
CA LEU A 191 -11.14 3.26 17.59
C LEU A 191 -9.95 3.67 18.48
N VAL A 192 -9.39 4.87 18.30
CA VAL A 192 -8.41 5.44 19.25
C VAL A 192 -9.07 5.70 20.62
N ARG A 193 -10.25 6.32 20.67
CA ARG A 193 -10.96 6.58 21.94
C ARG A 193 -11.34 5.30 22.67
N GLU A 194 -11.60 4.23 21.92
CA GLU A 194 -11.91 2.89 22.46
C GLU A 194 -10.66 2.08 22.84
N GLY A 195 -9.45 2.64 22.63
CA GLY A 195 -8.18 1.96 22.91
C GLY A 195 -7.84 0.82 21.95
N LYS A 196 -8.57 0.71 20.83
CA LYS A 196 -8.37 -0.31 19.79
C LYS A 196 -7.22 0.05 18.84
N LEU A 197 -6.98 1.35 18.63
CA LEU A 197 -5.82 1.85 17.89
C LEU A 197 -4.91 2.66 18.82
N LYS A 198 -3.59 2.52 18.66
CA LYS A 198 -2.58 3.10 19.54
C LYS A 198 -1.83 4.24 18.82
N GLU A 199 -1.91 5.44 19.38
CA GLU A 199 -1.19 6.61 18.88
C GLU A 199 0.32 6.55 19.20
N PRO A 200 1.18 7.22 18.41
CA PRO A 200 0.88 7.98 17.19
C PRO A 200 0.61 7.06 15.98
N LEU A 201 -0.39 7.40 15.18
CA LEU A 201 -0.79 6.63 13.99
C LEU A 201 -0.06 7.11 12.73
N HIS A 202 0.00 6.23 11.73
CA HIS A 202 0.44 6.56 10.37
C HIS A 202 -0.72 6.31 9.41
N VAL A 203 -1.12 7.34 8.67
CA VAL A 203 -2.26 7.31 7.74
C VAL A 203 -1.77 7.35 6.30
N GLN A 204 -2.30 6.50 5.44
CA GLN A 204 -2.13 6.58 3.99
C GLN A 204 -3.45 7.06 3.39
N PHE A 205 -3.45 8.25 2.80
CA PHE A 205 -4.61 8.76 2.05
C PHE A 205 -4.60 8.13 0.65
N VAL A 206 -5.49 7.18 0.40
CA VAL A 206 -5.64 6.47 -0.87
C VAL A 206 -6.66 7.20 -1.74
N MET A 207 -6.16 8.13 -2.56
CA MET A 207 -6.97 9.05 -3.36
C MET A 207 -7.26 8.48 -4.75
N MET A 208 -8.03 7.39 -4.83
CA MET A 208 -8.30 6.73 -6.12
C MET A 208 -9.19 7.57 -7.05
N GLY A 209 -10.09 8.39 -6.50
CA GLY A 209 -11.06 9.21 -7.26
C GLY A 209 -12.15 8.46 -8.02
N GLY A 210 -12.02 7.14 -8.20
CA GLY A 210 -13.05 6.18 -8.58
C GLY A 210 -13.38 5.23 -7.42
N LEU A 211 -14.15 4.15 -7.68
CA LEU A 211 -14.46 3.10 -6.69
C LEU A 211 -15.05 3.65 -5.38
N SER A 212 -15.90 4.67 -5.47
CA SER A 212 -16.44 5.40 -4.30
C SER A 212 -15.38 5.92 -3.31
N CYS A 213 -14.17 6.21 -3.79
CA CYS A 213 -13.09 6.78 -3.00
C CYS A 213 -12.97 8.30 -3.21
N MET A 214 -12.31 8.97 -2.28
CA MET A 214 -12.03 10.40 -2.34
C MET A 214 -11.21 10.77 -3.58
N SER A 215 -11.51 11.94 -4.16
CA SER A 215 -10.86 12.43 -5.38
C SER A 215 -9.45 12.95 -5.12
N PRO A 216 -8.46 12.68 -5.99
CA PRO A 216 -7.09 13.20 -5.88
C PRO A 216 -7.04 14.67 -6.29
N THR A 217 -7.59 15.54 -5.43
CA THR A 217 -7.59 17.00 -5.61
C THR A 217 -6.90 17.68 -4.44
N PRO A 218 -6.30 18.88 -4.66
CA PRO A 218 -5.71 19.65 -3.57
C PRO A 218 -6.69 19.94 -2.42
N GLU A 219 -7.94 20.26 -2.74
CA GLU A 219 -8.99 20.56 -1.78
C GLU A 219 -9.32 19.36 -0.90
N THR A 220 -9.43 18.17 -1.49
CA THR A 220 -9.65 16.93 -0.75
C THR A 220 -8.47 16.62 0.18
N LEU A 221 -7.23 16.70 -0.32
CA LEU A 221 -6.06 16.42 0.51
C LEU A 221 -5.94 17.40 1.68
N LEU A 222 -6.13 18.70 1.42
CA LEU A 222 -6.14 19.73 2.46
C LEU A 222 -7.21 19.49 3.51
N TYR A 223 -8.40 19.05 3.11
CA TYR A 223 -9.44 18.67 4.06
C TYR A 223 -8.99 17.50 4.93
N CYS A 224 -8.51 16.40 4.33
CA CYS A 224 -8.05 15.22 5.05
C CYS A 224 -6.96 15.56 6.08
N VAL A 225 -5.93 16.31 5.67
CA VAL A 225 -4.82 16.72 6.54
C VAL A 225 -5.30 17.58 7.72
N LYS A 226 -6.24 18.51 7.49
CA LYS A 226 -6.81 19.35 8.57
C LYS A 226 -7.69 18.57 9.55
N THR A 227 -8.10 17.35 9.20
CA THR A 227 -9.01 16.55 10.01
C THR A 227 -8.32 15.48 10.83
N ILE A 228 -7.05 15.18 10.62
CA ILE A 228 -6.30 14.24 11.48
C ILE A 228 -5.63 14.97 12.66
N PRO A 229 -5.43 14.33 13.81
CA PRO A 229 -4.61 14.87 14.89
C PRO A 229 -3.18 15.19 14.42
N GLU A 230 -2.58 16.27 14.95
CA GLU A 230 -1.20 16.68 14.62
C GLU A 230 -0.14 15.63 15.01
N SER A 231 -0.47 14.77 15.99
CA SER A 231 0.38 13.65 16.40
C SER A 231 0.46 12.52 15.37
N TRP A 232 -0.42 12.51 14.36
CA TRP A 232 -0.44 11.47 13.33
C TRP A 232 0.45 11.87 12.16
N THR A 233 1.25 10.92 11.69
CA THR A 233 1.95 11.07 10.41
C THR A 233 1.02 10.64 9.28
N TRP A 234 1.23 11.18 8.09
CA TRP A 234 0.41 10.83 6.93
C TRP A 234 1.21 10.77 5.65
N SER A 235 0.76 9.96 4.71
CA SER A 235 1.27 9.80 3.35
C SER A 235 0.12 9.92 2.34
N VAL A 236 0.44 10.18 1.07
CA VAL A 236 -0.54 10.13 -0.02
C VAL A 236 -0.18 9.06 -1.05
N CYS A 237 -1.21 8.35 -1.51
CA CYS A 237 -1.20 7.53 -2.72
C CYS A 237 -2.29 8.06 -3.66
N ALA A 238 -1.92 8.32 -4.93
CA ALA A 238 -2.85 8.79 -5.94
C ALA A 238 -2.54 8.10 -7.28
N PRO A 239 -3.46 7.29 -7.84
CA PRO A 239 -3.15 6.47 -9.00
C PRO A 239 -2.84 7.24 -10.30
N GLY A 240 -1.99 6.65 -11.13
CA GLY A 240 -1.69 7.05 -12.50
C GLY A 240 -1.19 8.48 -12.61
N ARG A 241 -1.85 9.29 -13.45
CA ARG A 241 -1.44 10.68 -13.73
C ARG A 241 -1.44 11.60 -12.50
N TYR A 242 -2.08 11.20 -11.41
CA TYR A 242 -2.18 11.98 -10.19
C TYR A 242 -1.03 11.77 -9.22
N GLU A 243 -0.24 10.70 -9.37
CA GLU A 243 0.82 10.30 -8.45
C GLU A 243 1.83 11.44 -8.20
N MET A 244 2.46 11.94 -9.26
CA MET A 244 3.51 12.96 -9.13
C MET A 244 2.99 14.33 -8.66
N PRO A 245 1.85 14.86 -9.15
CA PRO A 245 1.25 16.08 -8.61
C PRO A 245 0.88 15.97 -7.12
N MET A 246 0.28 14.86 -6.69
CA MET A 246 -0.10 14.65 -5.28
C MET A 246 1.14 14.45 -4.41
N ALA A 247 2.17 13.76 -4.90
CA ALA A 247 3.45 13.66 -4.22
C ALA A 247 4.07 15.04 -3.95
N ALA A 248 4.10 15.92 -4.97
CA ALA A 248 4.60 17.29 -4.80
C ALA A 248 3.79 18.07 -3.76
N LEU A 249 2.46 17.95 -3.80
CA LEU A 249 1.59 18.60 -2.81
C LEU A 249 1.82 18.06 -1.39
N ALA A 250 1.98 16.73 -1.22
CA ALA A 250 2.29 16.13 0.07
C ALA A 250 3.63 16.61 0.63
N ILE A 251 4.66 16.76 -0.22
CA ILE A 251 5.96 17.31 0.17
C ILE A 251 5.79 18.73 0.74
N ILE A 252 5.01 19.58 0.06
CA ILE A 252 4.73 20.98 0.46
C ILE A 252 3.94 21.04 1.78
N LEU A 253 2.94 20.18 1.93
CA LEU A 253 2.07 20.14 3.11
C LEU A 253 2.70 19.41 4.31
N GLY A 254 3.93 18.92 4.18
CA GLY A 254 4.65 18.25 5.27
C GLY A 254 4.34 16.75 5.44
N GLY A 255 3.51 16.17 4.58
CA GLY A 255 3.22 14.73 4.57
C GLY A 255 4.32 13.87 3.95
N HIS A 256 4.03 12.59 3.77
CA HIS A 256 4.90 11.62 3.13
C HIS A 256 4.33 11.19 1.78
N VAL A 257 5.11 10.42 1.03
CA VAL A 257 4.75 10.05 -0.35
C VAL A 257 4.83 8.55 -0.54
N ARG A 258 3.82 7.99 -1.21
CA ARG A 258 3.86 6.65 -1.78
C ARG A 258 3.89 6.76 -3.31
N VAL A 259 4.76 5.97 -3.94
CA VAL A 259 4.86 5.80 -5.39
C VAL A 259 5.10 4.34 -5.76
N GLY A 260 4.92 3.99 -7.02
CA GLY A 260 5.35 2.71 -7.55
C GLY A 260 4.39 2.17 -8.59
N MET A 261 4.78 1.09 -9.26
CA MET A 261 4.00 0.48 -10.33
C MET A 261 2.67 -0.09 -9.86
N GLU A 262 2.48 -0.33 -8.56
CA GLU A 262 1.15 -0.59 -7.98
C GLU A 262 0.17 0.55 -8.29
N ASP A 263 0.64 1.79 -8.17
CA ASP A 263 -0.17 2.99 -8.23
C ASP A 263 -0.05 3.67 -9.61
N ASN A 264 1.10 3.60 -10.28
CA ASN A 264 1.39 4.25 -11.55
C ASN A 264 2.49 3.56 -12.38
N ILE A 265 2.18 3.22 -13.63
CA ILE A 265 3.15 2.61 -14.56
C ILE A 265 3.87 3.62 -15.47
N TYR A 266 3.59 4.92 -15.34
CA TYR A 266 4.09 5.97 -16.24
C TYR A 266 5.09 6.90 -15.53
N LEU A 267 6.29 7.05 -16.08
CA LEU A 267 7.24 8.05 -15.63
C LEU A 267 6.79 9.47 -16.04
N GLU A 268 6.30 9.60 -17.27
CA GLU A 268 5.77 10.83 -17.85
C GLU A 268 4.57 10.53 -18.75
N ARG A 269 3.92 11.57 -19.28
CA ARG A 269 2.77 11.40 -20.17
C ARG A 269 3.14 10.54 -21.39
N GLY A 270 2.60 9.32 -21.44
CA GLY A 270 2.86 8.36 -22.51
C GLY A 270 4.21 7.65 -22.44
N VAL A 271 5.00 7.87 -21.38
CA VAL A 271 6.29 7.21 -21.18
C VAL A 271 6.18 6.26 -20.00
N LEU A 272 6.22 4.96 -20.26
CA LEU A 272 6.23 3.94 -19.21
C LEU A 272 7.50 4.07 -18.36
N ALA A 273 7.33 3.94 -17.04
CA ALA A 273 8.44 3.73 -16.14
C ALA A 273 9.05 2.35 -16.42
N LYS A 274 10.38 2.29 -16.54
CA LYS A 274 11.13 1.05 -16.76
C LYS A 274 11.53 0.36 -15.46
N SER A 275 11.42 1.09 -14.34
CA SER A 275 11.55 0.57 -12.99
C SER A 275 10.84 1.51 -12.00
N ASN A 276 10.43 0.97 -10.87
CA ASN A 276 10.00 1.72 -9.69
C ASN A 276 11.07 2.68 -9.19
N ALA A 277 12.35 2.36 -9.38
CA ALA A 277 13.44 3.26 -9.02
C ALA A 277 13.37 4.59 -9.79
N GLU A 278 12.94 4.60 -11.06
CA GLU A 278 12.74 5.86 -11.81
C GLU A 278 11.65 6.74 -11.17
N LEU A 279 10.60 6.14 -10.62
CA LEU A 279 9.53 6.85 -9.91
C LEU A 279 10.05 7.40 -8.57
N VAL A 280 10.78 6.59 -7.80
CA VAL A 280 11.42 7.01 -6.55
C VAL A 280 12.39 8.17 -6.80
N GLU A 281 13.29 8.04 -7.78
CA GLU A 281 14.26 9.09 -8.13
C GLU A 281 13.57 10.39 -8.52
N LYS A 282 12.42 10.32 -9.21
CA LYS A 282 11.64 11.51 -9.56
C LYS A 282 11.11 12.22 -8.31
N VAL A 283 10.60 11.48 -7.32
CA VAL A 283 10.20 12.05 -6.02
C VAL A 283 11.39 12.60 -5.26
N VAL A 284 12.54 11.92 -5.25
CA VAL A 284 13.77 12.42 -4.60
C VAL A 284 14.21 13.75 -5.21
N ARG A 285 14.18 13.88 -6.55
CA ARG A 285 14.46 15.15 -7.23
C ARG A 285 13.46 16.23 -6.80
N LEU A 286 12.15 15.94 -6.81
CA LEU A 286 11.13 16.91 -6.37
C LEU A 286 11.35 17.35 -4.92
N ALA A 287 11.64 16.42 -4.01
CA ALA A 287 11.92 16.72 -2.61
C ALA A 287 13.13 17.65 -2.46
N LYS A 288 14.21 17.37 -3.20
CA LYS A 288 15.42 18.21 -3.23
C LYS A 288 15.13 19.62 -3.74
N GLU A 289 14.41 19.75 -4.86
CA GLU A 289 14.04 21.07 -5.41
C GLU A 289 13.15 21.88 -4.45
N LEU A 290 12.32 21.19 -3.65
CA LEU A 290 11.47 21.80 -2.61
C LEU A 290 12.18 21.94 -1.25
N GLY A 291 13.49 21.65 -1.17
CA GLY A 291 14.30 21.82 0.03
C GLY A 291 14.00 20.86 1.18
N ARG A 292 13.44 19.67 0.89
CA ARG A 292 13.14 18.63 1.89
C ARG A 292 14.04 17.40 1.69
N GLU A 293 14.81 17.07 2.72
CA GLU A 293 15.64 15.87 2.73
C GLU A 293 14.79 14.59 2.81
N VAL A 294 15.27 13.51 2.18
CA VAL A 294 14.66 12.18 2.22
C VAL A 294 15.16 11.41 3.43
N ALA A 295 14.26 10.71 4.11
CA ALA A 295 14.55 9.92 5.29
C ALA A 295 15.25 8.60 4.91
N SER A 296 16.33 8.25 5.60
CA SER A 296 16.79 6.87 5.62
C SER A 296 15.73 5.96 6.27
N PRO A 297 15.78 4.63 6.08
CA PRO A 297 14.88 3.72 6.80
C PRO A 297 14.94 3.87 8.33
N ASP A 298 16.11 4.13 8.92
CA ASP A 298 16.22 4.34 10.37
C ASP A 298 15.63 5.68 10.83
N GLU A 299 15.71 6.71 10.00
CA GLU A 299 14.99 7.98 10.22
C GLU A 299 13.49 7.77 10.11
N ALA A 300 13.03 7.02 9.10
CA ALA A 300 11.64 6.65 8.93
C ALA A 300 11.12 5.82 10.12
N ARG A 301 11.90 4.89 10.66
CA ARG A 301 11.55 4.14 11.88
C ARG A 301 11.27 5.07 13.05
N ARG A 302 12.11 6.09 13.25
CA ARG A 302 11.91 7.08 14.33
C ARG A 302 10.65 7.91 14.12
N ILE A 303 10.45 8.45 12.91
CA ILE A 303 9.25 9.22 12.54
C ILE A 303 7.98 8.39 12.76
N LEU A 304 8.01 7.12 12.34
CA LEU A 304 6.87 6.21 12.45
C LEU A 304 6.72 5.59 13.86
N GLY A 305 7.63 5.83 14.79
CA GLY A 305 7.61 5.21 16.12
C GLY A 305 7.77 3.68 16.09
N LEU A 306 8.53 3.16 15.12
CA LEU A 306 8.90 1.75 15.02
C LEU A 306 10.09 1.43 15.93
N ARG A 307 10.25 0.15 16.29
CA ARG A 307 11.44 -0.32 17.01
C ARG A 307 12.69 -0.09 16.15
N PRO A 308 13.82 0.37 16.74
CA PRO A 308 15.10 0.38 16.05
C PRO A 308 15.47 -1.03 15.59
N ARG A 309 16.22 -1.13 14.49
CA ARG A 309 16.82 -2.40 14.06
C ARG A 309 17.82 -2.85 15.14
N ALA A 310 17.80 -4.15 15.46
CA ALA A 310 18.77 -4.78 16.36
C ALA A 310 20.14 -4.95 15.70
#